data_AF-A0A661L4Z3-F1
#
_entry.id   AF-A0A661L4Z3-F1
#
_cell.length_a   1.000
_cell.length_b   1.000
_cell.length_c   1.000
_cell.angle_alpha   90.00
_cell.angle_beta   90.00
_cell.angle_gamma   90.00
#
_symmetry.space_group_name_H-M   'P 1'
#
loop_
_entity.id
_entity.type
_entity.pdbx_description
1 polymer ?
#
loop_
_entity_poly.entity_id
_entity_poly.type
_entity_poly.pdbx_seq_one_letter_code
_entity_poly.pdbx_strand_id
1 'polypeptide(L)'
;PFPLKCIAVVILLAPLAIFMGMPFPIGLQIVSDKASNYIPWVWGINGVASVIAPVLGSLLSVCLGFRIVMGVSLLLYGVAGWIIHRTALA
;
A
#
# COMPACT_ATOMS: atom_id res chain seq x y z
N PRO A 1 2.00 -12.37 -28.93
CA PRO A 1 3.37 -11.82 -29.12
C PRO A 1 3.81 -11.08 -27.84
N PHE A 2 5.11 -11.05 -27.52
CA PHE A 2 5.63 -10.46 -26.29
C PHE A 2 5.18 -9.00 -26.02
N PRO A 3 5.20 -8.08 -27.01
CA PRO A 3 4.78 -6.68 -26.79
C PRO A 3 3.32 -6.56 -26.35
N LEU A 4 2.43 -7.39 -26.92
CA LEU A 4 1.01 -7.38 -26.59
C LEU A 4 0.76 -7.83 -25.14
N LYS A 5 1.56 -8.78 -24.63
CA LYS A 5 1.48 -9.22 -23.23
C LYS A 5 1.92 -8.10 -22.28
N CYS A 6 3.01 -7.39 -22.61
CA CYS A 6 3.48 -6.26 -21.81
C CYS A 6 2.42 -5.15 -21.73
N ILE A 7 1.82 -4.77 -22.87
CA ILE A 7 0.76 -3.76 -22.92
C ILE A 7 -0.45 -4.20 -22.08
N ALA A 8 -0.88 -5.46 -22.20
CA ALA A 8 -1.99 -5.98 -21.42
C ALA A 8 -1.71 -5.92 -19.90
N VAL A 9 -0.50 -6.31 -19.47
CA VAL A 9 -0.09 -6.24 -18.07
C VAL A 9 -0.11 -4.80 -17.55
N VAL A 10 0.46 -3.86 -18.31
CA VAL A 10 0.47 -2.44 -17.93
C VAL A 10 -0.95 -1.91 -17.79
N ILE A 11 -1.82 -2.14 -18.78
CA ILE A 11 -3.20 -1.63 -18.74
C ILE A 11 -3.99 -2.23 -17.57
N LEU A 12 -3.84 -3.54 -17.32
CA LEU A 12 -4.58 -4.22 -16.25
C LEU A 12 -4.08 -3.83 -14.85
N LEU A 13 -2.77 -3.63 -14.68
CA LEU A 13 -2.18 -3.33 -13.38
C LEU A 13 -2.07 -1.84 -13.08
N ALA A 14 -2.02 -0.97 -14.10
CA ALA A 14 -1.89 0.48 -13.93
C ALA A 14 -2.90 1.10 -12.95
N PRO A 15 -4.23 0.88 -13.07
CA PRO A 15 -5.17 1.50 -12.14
C PRO A 15 -4.91 1.02 -10.71
N LEU A 16 -4.67 -0.28 -10.53
CA LEU A 16 -4.39 -0.86 -9.23
C LEU A 16 -3.08 -0.30 -8.64
N ALA A 17 -2.03 -0.18 -9.44
CA ALA A 17 -0.74 0.36 -9.03
C ALA A 17 -0.84 1.83 -8.59
N ILE A 18 -1.66 2.63 -9.28
CA ILE A 18 -1.93 4.02 -8.89
C ILE A 18 -2.63 4.06 -7.53
N PHE A 19 -3.75 3.35 -7.36
CA PHE A 19 -4.48 3.32 -6.09
C PHE A 19 -3.65 2.76 -4.94
N MET A 20 -2.83 1.75 -5.20
CA MET A 20 -1.97 1.15 -4.18
C MET A 20 -0.75 2.01 -3.84
N GLY A 21 -0.28 2.85 -4.76
CA GLY A 21 0.88 3.72 -4.58
C GLY A 21 0.58 5.06 -3.92
N MET A 22 -0.65 5.57 -4.01
CA MET A 22 -1.05 6.89 -3.48
C MET A 22 -1.01 7.05 -1.94
N PRO A 23 -1.40 6.05 -1.10
CA PRO A 23 -1.58 6.29 0.33
C PRO A 23 -0.32 6.75 1.08
N PHE A 24 0.85 6.21 0.73
CA PHE A 24 2.08 6.53 1.44
C PHE A 24 2.55 7.98 1.20
N PRO A 25 2.68 8.47 -0.06
CA PRO A 25 3.01 9.88 -0.32
C PRO A 25 2.02 10.85 0.31
N ILE A 26 0.71 10.58 0.22
CA ILE A 26 -0.32 11.47 0.79
C ILE A 26 -0.22 11.51 2.32
N GLY A 27 -0.10 10.33 2.96
CA GLY A 27 0.07 10.25 4.41
C GLY A 27 1.35 10.94 4.89
N LEU A 28 2.45 10.79 4.15
CA LEU A 28 3.72 11.45 4.44
C LEU A 28 3.61 12.97 4.34
N GLN A 29 2.89 13.48 3.35
CA GLN A 29 2.63 14.91 3.20
C GLN A 29 1.81 15.45 4.39
N ILE A 30 0.74 14.76 4.79
CA ILE A 30 -0.07 15.14 5.96
C ILE A 30 0.79 15.19 7.24
N VAL A 31 1.66 14.21 7.45
CA VAL A 31 2.57 14.19 8.61
C VAL A 31 3.60 15.31 8.50
N SER A 32 4.12 15.60 7.31
CA SER A 32 5.05 16.72 7.09
C SER A 32 4.41 18.05 7.49
N ASP A 33 3.16 18.26 7.10
CA ASP A 33 2.45 19.52 7.34
C ASP A 33 2.02 19.68 8.82
N LYS A 34 1.59 18.58 9.47
CA LYS A 34 1.03 18.64 10.84
C LYS A 34 2.03 18.32 11.94
N ALA A 35 3.05 17.52 11.66
CA ALA A 35 3.92 16.94 12.67
C ALA A 35 5.27 16.48 12.10
N SER A 36 6.01 17.38 11.44
CA SER A 36 7.27 17.12 10.73
C SER A 36 8.34 16.37 11.55
N ASN A 37 8.34 16.53 12.88
CA ASN A 37 9.23 15.80 13.80
C ASN A 37 9.06 14.26 13.74
N TYR A 38 7.92 13.77 13.22
CA TYR A 38 7.67 12.32 13.07
C TYR A 38 8.10 11.74 11.72
N ILE A 39 8.61 12.54 10.78
CA ILE A 39 9.04 12.05 9.46
C ILE A 39 10.07 10.90 9.56
N PRO A 40 11.10 10.95 10.44
CA PRO A 40 12.03 9.82 10.60
C PRO A 40 11.33 8.54 11.07
N TRP A 41 10.31 8.64 11.92
CA TRP A 41 9.53 7.50 12.39
C TRP A 41 8.71 6.86 11.27
N VAL A 42 8.08 7.68 10.40
CA VAL A 42 7.32 7.17 9.26
C VAL A 42 8.20 6.35 8.32
N TRP A 43 9.41 6.84 8.02
CA TRP A 43 10.39 6.10 7.24
C TRP A 43 10.90 4.85 7.95
N GLY A 44 11.13 4.90 9.26
CA GLY A 44 11.53 3.72 10.06
C GLY A 44 10.48 2.60 10.00
N ILE A 45 9.20 2.95 10.16
CA ILE A 45 8.09 2.00 10.05
C ILE A 45 7.99 1.44 8.63
N ASN A 46 8.16 2.28 7.59
CA ASN A 46 8.17 1.82 6.19
C ASN A 46 9.31 0.83 5.91
N GLY A 47 10.50 1.07 6.46
CA GLY A 47 11.63 0.16 6.36
C GLY A 47 11.34 -1.22 6.98
N VAL A 48 10.82 -1.25 8.22
CA VAL A 48 10.46 -2.50 8.90
C VAL A 48 9.35 -3.25 8.14
N ALA A 49 8.31 -2.54 7.70
CA ALA A 49 7.21 -3.12 6.93
C ALA A 49 7.71 -3.77 5.62
N SER A 50 8.65 -3.14 4.93
CA SER A 50 9.22 -3.66 3.67
C SER A 50 10.00 -4.97 3.84
N VAL A 51 10.57 -5.21 5.02
CA VAL A 51 11.26 -6.46 5.36
C VAL A 51 10.27 -7.57 5.73
N ILE A 52 9.25 -7.24 6.52
CA ILE A 52 8.29 -8.24 7.04
C ILE A 52 7.25 -8.64 6.00
N ALA A 53 6.75 -7.69 5.21
CA ALA A 53 5.61 -7.90 4.32
C ALA A 53 5.81 -9.02 3.28
N PRO A 54 6.97 -9.19 2.61
CA PRO A 54 7.14 -10.27 1.63
C PRO A 54 7.05 -11.67 2.25
N VAL A 55 7.67 -11.87 3.42
CA VAL A 55 7.66 -13.16 4.13
C VAL A 55 6.29 -13.43 4.71
N LEU A 56 5.69 -12.43 5.38
CA LEU A 56 4.35 -12.56 5.96
C LEU A 56 3.29 -12.81 4.89
N GLY A 57 3.33 -12.07 3.77
CA GLY A 57 2.41 -12.26 2.66
C GLY A 57 2.51 -13.65 2.03
N SER A 58 3.74 -14.14 1.83
CA SER A 58 3.99 -15.49 1.31
C SER A 58 3.48 -16.56 2.28
N LEU A 59 3.78 -16.40 3.57
CA LEU A 59 3.34 -17.32 4.62
C LEU A 59 1.82 -17.38 4.73
N LEU A 60 1.15 -16.23 4.80
CA LEU A 60 -0.31 -16.15 4.85
C LEU A 60 -0.95 -16.73 3.57
N SER A 61 -0.32 -16.53 2.41
CA SER A 61 -0.82 -17.11 1.15
C SER A 61 -0.76 -18.63 1.17
N VAL A 62 0.31 -19.21 1.72
CA VAL A 62 0.45 -20.68 1.85
C VAL A 62 -0.48 -21.25 2.92
N CYS A 63 -0.62 -20.59 4.07
CA CYS A 63 -1.41 -21.11 5.19
C CYS A 63 -2.92 -20.89 5.05
N LEU A 64 -3.32 -19.73 4.51
CA LEU A 64 -4.72 -19.29 4.47
C LEU A 64 -5.27 -19.18 3.04
N GLY A 65 -4.39 -19.25 2.03
CA GLY A 65 -4.76 -19.11 0.64
C GLY A 65 -4.76 -17.65 0.16
N PHE A 66 -4.46 -17.49 -1.13
CA PHE A 66 -4.32 -16.18 -1.77
C PHE A 66 -5.58 -15.31 -1.69
N ARG A 67 -6.79 -15.92 -1.75
CA ARG A 67 -8.07 -15.18 -1.65
C ARG A 67 -8.20 -14.42 -0.33
N ILE A 68 -7.76 -15.00 0.78
CA ILE A 68 -7.80 -14.36 2.10
C ILE A 68 -6.80 -13.21 2.14
N VAL A 69 -5.58 -13.42 1.65
CA VAL A 69 -4.54 -12.37 1.57
C VAL A 69 -5.03 -11.16 0.76
N MET A 70 -5.70 -11.41 -0.36
CA MET A 70 -6.29 -10.35 -1.19
C MET A 70 -7.42 -9.61 -0.47
N GLY A 71 -8.29 -10.32 0.25
CA GLY A 71 -9.35 -9.72 1.07
C GLY A 71 -8.80 -8.84 2.18
N VAL A 72 -7.76 -9.31 2.90
CA VAL A 72 -7.07 -8.52 3.93
C VAL A 72 -6.40 -7.28 3.33
N SER A 73 -5.73 -7.43 2.18
CA SER A 73 -5.11 -6.31 1.46
C SER A 73 -6.13 -5.24 1.10
N LEU A 74 -7.31 -5.64 0.57
CA LEU A 74 -8.38 -4.73 0.24
C LEU A 74 -8.88 -3.96 1.47
N LEU A 75 -9.07 -4.64 2.61
CA LEU A 75 -9.49 -4.01 3.86
C LEU A 75 -8.44 -3.01 4.35
N LEU A 76 -7.15 -3.37 4.36
CA LEU A 76 -6.07 -2.48 4.80
C LEU A 76 -5.97 -1.23 3.93
N TYR A 77 -6.09 -1.36 2.61
CA TYR A 77 -6.12 -0.22 1.70
C TYR A 77 -7.36 0.67 1.90
N GLY A 78 -8.53 0.06 2.15
CA GLY A 78 -9.74 0.80 2.50
C GLY A 78 -9.60 1.60 3.79
N VAL A 79 -9.00 1.01 4.82
CA VAL A 79 -8.71 1.68 6.10
C VAL A 79 -7.71 2.83 5.89
N ALA A 80 -6.66 2.63 5.11
CA ALA A 80 -5.69 3.68 4.78
C ALA A 80 -6.38 4.87 4.09
N GLY A 81 -7.23 4.61 3.10
CA GLY A 81 -8.02 5.65 2.43
C GLY A 81 -8.96 6.39 3.38
N TRP A 82 -9.62 5.67 4.29
CA TRP A 82 -10.50 6.27 5.30
C TRP A 82 -9.74 7.16 6.28
N ILE A 83 -8.58 6.71 6.78
CA ILE A 83 -7.73 7.50 7.68
C ILE A 83 -7.25 8.76 6.97
N ILE A 84 -6.74 8.66 5.74
CA ILE A 84 -6.30 9.81 4.95
C ILE A 84 -7.45 10.81 4.79
N HIS A 85 -8.64 10.35 4.39
CA HIS A 85 -9.80 11.20 4.23
C HIS A 85 -10.20 11.91 5.53
N ARG A 86 -10.23 11.19 6.65
CA ARG A 86 -10.52 11.76 7.98
C ARG A 86 -9.49 12.80 8.40
N THR A 87 -8.20 12.53 8.17
CA THR A 87 -7.10 13.37 8.63
C THR A 87 -6.90 14.60 7.74
N ALA A 88 -7.29 14.53 6.47
CA ALA A 88 -7.30 15.66 5.55
C ALA A 88 -8.43 16.66 5.83
N LEU A 89 -9.55 16.20 6.41
CA LEU A 89 -10.68 17.06 6.79
C LEU A 89 -10.55 17.69 8.19
N ALA A 90 -9.65 17.15 9.03
CA ALA A 90 -9.33 17.67 10.36
C ALA A 90 -8.26 18.76 10.29
#